data_AF-A0A1N7NF44-F1
#
_entry.id   AF-A0A1N7NF44-F1
#
_cell.length_a   1.000
_cell.length_b   1.000
_cell.length_c   1.000
_cell.angle_alpha   90.00
_cell.angle_beta   90.00
_cell.angle_gamma   90.00
#
_symmetry.space_group_name_H-M   'P 1'
#
loop_
_entity.id
_entity.type
_entity.pdbx_description
1 polymer ?
#
loop_
_entity_poly.entity_id
_entity_poly.type
_entity_poly.pdbx_seq_one_letter_code
_entity_poly.pdbx_strand_id
1 'polypeptide(L)'
;MKISGSGRSSGPSSTNRTTKSAGPSASGFVDHLQGAAAVEETASVHGLEAPQALSGLESLLAIQAVDADGSNRGRRRMIARGEELLDRLEDIRRGLLLGTIPIDRLSKLSEMVRSKRDSGADPELAALLDEIELRAEVELAKLGMR
;
A
#
# COMPACT_ATOMS: atom_id res chain seq x y z
N MET A 1 -1.57 48.08 -38.76
CA MET A 1 -0.54 47.24 -38.10
C MET A 1 0.35 48.12 -37.24
N LYS A 2 0.20 48.04 -35.92
CA LYS A 2 1.15 48.53 -34.91
C LYS A 2 0.99 47.60 -33.70
N ILE A 3 1.97 46.72 -33.50
CA ILE A 3 2.07 45.84 -32.33
C ILE A 3 2.88 46.58 -31.28
N SER A 4 2.24 46.91 -30.16
CA SER A 4 2.88 47.59 -29.05
C SER A 4 3.50 46.57 -28.09
N GLY A 5 4.82 46.62 -28.02
CA GLY A 5 5.69 46.48 -26.84
C GLY A 5 5.32 45.49 -25.73
N SER A 6 6.19 44.51 -25.57
CA SER A 6 6.33 43.55 -24.47
C SER A 6 6.00 44.11 -23.07
N GLY A 7 4.95 43.57 -22.45
CA GLY A 7 4.71 43.69 -21.02
C GLY A 7 5.74 42.86 -20.24
N ARG A 8 6.36 43.52 -19.25
CA ARG A 8 7.32 42.94 -18.31
C ARG A 8 6.69 41.75 -17.58
N SER A 9 7.34 40.59 -17.61
CA SER A 9 6.99 39.45 -16.77
C SER A 9 7.17 39.84 -15.30
N SER A 10 6.06 39.96 -14.58
CA SER A 10 6.06 39.99 -13.12
C SER A 10 6.63 38.66 -12.62
N GLY A 11 7.77 38.71 -11.95
CA GLY A 11 8.34 37.54 -11.28
C GLY A 11 7.42 37.03 -10.17
N PRO A 12 7.49 35.74 -9.81
CA PRO A 12 6.60 35.17 -8.81
C PRO A 12 6.78 35.89 -7.46
N SER A 13 5.65 36.37 -6.93
CA SER A 13 5.52 36.93 -5.59
C SER A 13 6.00 35.92 -4.54
N SER A 14 6.88 36.37 -3.64
CA SER A 14 7.35 35.59 -2.50
C SER A 14 6.18 35.31 -1.55
N THR A 15 5.65 34.08 -1.59
CA THR A 15 4.73 33.60 -0.57
C THR A 15 5.52 33.19 0.68
N ASN A 16 5.14 33.79 1.80
CA ASN A 16 5.75 33.54 3.10
C ASN A 16 5.56 32.06 3.47
N ARG A 17 6.68 31.34 3.68
CA ARG A 17 6.67 29.91 4.03
C ARG A 17 6.22 29.77 5.48
N THR A 18 4.96 29.41 5.67
CA THR A 18 4.45 28.94 6.94
C THR A 18 5.19 27.68 7.37
N THR A 19 5.37 27.58 8.67
CA THR A 19 6.17 26.59 9.38
C THR A 19 5.91 25.17 8.91
N LYS A 20 6.97 24.55 8.42
CA LYS A 20 7.05 23.12 8.13
C LYS A 20 6.77 22.35 9.42
N SER A 21 5.58 21.77 9.54
CA SER A 21 5.34 20.69 10.49
C SER A 21 6.33 19.57 10.15
N ALA A 22 7.20 19.29 11.10
CA ALA A 22 8.18 18.24 11.00
C ALA A 22 7.43 16.91 10.79
N GLY A 23 7.67 16.29 9.63
CA GLY A 23 7.48 14.85 9.47
C GLY A 23 8.34 14.08 10.48
N PRO A 24 8.02 12.78 10.68
CA PRO A 24 8.38 12.02 11.88
C PRO A 24 9.89 12.13 12.13
N SER A 25 10.19 12.83 13.22
CA SER A 25 11.56 13.09 13.62
C SER A 25 12.22 11.76 13.94
N ALA A 26 13.44 11.60 13.43
CA ALA A 26 14.44 10.63 13.91
C ALA A 26 14.78 10.79 15.42
N SER A 27 14.05 11.65 16.13
CA SER A 27 14.14 11.93 17.57
C SER A 27 13.85 10.70 18.42
N GLY A 28 12.90 9.85 18.03
CA GLY A 28 12.55 8.67 18.83
C GLY A 28 13.70 7.65 18.90
N PHE A 29 14.42 7.44 17.80
CA PHE A 29 15.56 6.52 17.78
C PHE A 29 16.77 7.09 18.53
N VAL A 30 17.00 8.40 18.43
CA VAL A 30 18.11 9.07 19.12
C VAL A 30 17.85 9.15 20.63
N ASP A 31 16.62 9.35 21.08
CA ASP A 31 16.25 9.30 22.50
C ASP A 31 16.50 7.90 23.11
N HIS A 32 16.18 6.83 22.38
CA HIS A 32 16.47 5.47 22.84
C HIS A 32 17.98 5.16 22.85
N LEU A 33 18.75 5.71 21.90
CA LEU A 33 20.21 5.58 21.89
C LEU A 33 20.88 6.40 23.01
N GLN A 34 20.38 7.59 23.30
CA GLN A 34 20.84 8.43 24.41
C GLN A 34 20.46 7.83 25.77
N GLY A 35 19.30 7.20 25.90
CA GLY A 35 18.92 6.43 27.09
C GLY A 35 19.87 5.25 27.37
N ALA A 36 20.40 4.60 26.32
CA ALA A 36 21.40 3.55 26.45
C ALA A 36 22.82 4.07 26.77
N ALA A 37 23.17 5.25 26.25
CA ALA A 37 24.47 5.89 26.51
C ALA A 37 24.56 6.59 27.89
N ALA A 38 23.42 6.91 28.50
CA ALA A 38 23.36 7.58 29.81
C ALA A 38 23.58 6.63 31.02
N VAL A 39 23.83 5.34 30.79
CA VAL A 39 23.99 4.34 31.87
C VAL A 39 25.44 4.22 32.40
N GLU A 40 26.42 4.88 31.77
CA GLU A 40 27.85 4.71 32.16
C GLU A 40 28.38 5.65 33.26
N GLU A 41 27.63 6.64 33.76
CA GLU A 41 28.19 7.58 34.74
C GLU A 41 27.27 7.89 35.91
N THR A 42 27.02 6.90 36.78
CA THR A 42 26.87 7.13 38.23
C THR A 42 27.07 5.82 39.00
N ALA A 43 28.19 5.73 39.71
CA ALA A 43 28.48 4.63 40.62
C ALA A 43 27.62 4.73 41.89
N SER A 44 26.90 3.63 42.17
CA SER A 44 26.72 2.94 43.46
C SER A 44 25.28 2.55 43.73
N VAL A 45 25.00 1.24 43.66
CA VAL A 45 24.29 0.40 44.64
C VAL A 45 24.27 -1.03 44.08
N HIS A 46 24.49 -1.99 44.98
CA HIS A 46 24.60 -3.42 44.78
C HIS A 46 23.72 -4.09 43.71
N GLY A 47 24.35 -5.03 43.01
CA GLY A 47 23.77 -6.32 42.72
C GLY A 47 22.91 -6.38 41.46
N LEU A 48 23.39 -7.18 40.51
CA LEU A 48 22.68 -8.04 39.56
C LEU A 48 23.44 -8.02 38.23
N GLU A 49 24.28 -9.04 38.02
CA GLU A 49 24.67 -9.42 36.67
C GLU A 49 23.40 -9.80 35.88
N ALA A 50 23.31 -9.28 34.65
CA ALA A 50 22.19 -9.32 33.69
C ALA A 50 21.12 -8.22 33.90
N PRO A 51 20.86 -7.40 32.86
CA PRO A 51 20.21 -7.95 31.67
C PRO A 51 20.60 -7.28 30.33
N GLN A 52 21.80 -7.54 29.82
CA GLN A 52 22.11 -7.24 28.41
C GLN A 52 21.22 -8.05 27.43
N ALA A 53 20.66 -9.17 27.90
CA ALA A 53 19.74 -10.02 27.13
C ALA A 53 18.31 -9.46 26.99
N LEU A 54 17.83 -8.61 27.91
CA LEU A 54 16.46 -8.06 27.86
C LEU A 54 16.35 -6.93 26.82
N SER A 55 17.39 -6.10 26.66
CA SER A 55 17.41 -5.02 25.66
C SER A 55 17.36 -5.55 24.21
N GLY A 56 18.04 -6.66 23.92
CA GLY A 56 17.93 -7.34 22.63
C GLY A 56 16.55 -7.96 22.38
N LEU A 57 15.83 -8.33 23.45
CA LEU A 57 14.50 -8.94 23.38
C LEU A 57 13.41 -7.88 23.13
N GLU A 58 13.55 -6.68 23.70
CA GLU A 58 12.72 -5.52 23.37
C GLU A 58 12.88 -5.09 21.91
N SER A 59 14.09 -5.15 21.37
CA SER A 59 14.37 -4.94 19.94
C SER A 59 13.65 -5.97 19.05
N LEU A 60 13.71 -7.26 19.40
CA LEU A 60 13.00 -8.31 18.66
C LEU A 60 11.48 -8.22 18.81
N LEU A 61 10.97 -7.84 19.99
CA LEU A 61 9.54 -7.59 20.22
C LEU A 61 9.04 -6.34 19.49
N ALA A 62 9.86 -5.29 19.37
CA ALA A 62 9.51 -4.10 18.59
C ALA A 62 9.44 -4.42 17.08
N ILE A 63 10.35 -5.25 16.57
CA ILE A 63 10.30 -5.75 15.18
C ILE A 63 9.06 -6.62 14.96
N GLN A 64 8.67 -7.46 15.94
CA GLN A 64 7.44 -8.24 15.86
C GLN A 64 6.17 -7.40 15.99
N ALA A 65 6.20 -6.32 16.79
CA ALA A 65 5.08 -5.40 16.96
C ALA A 65 4.77 -4.65 15.65
N VAL A 66 5.80 -4.28 14.88
CA VAL A 66 5.64 -3.68 13.53
C VAL A 66 4.90 -4.61 12.55
N ASP A 67 5.05 -5.93 12.68
CA ASP A 67 4.30 -6.92 11.88
C ASP A 67 2.98 -7.37 12.54
N ALA A 68 2.81 -7.13 13.85
CA ALA A 68 1.61 -7.46 14.61
C ALA A 68 0.43 -6.55 14.27
N ASP A 69 0.71 -5.29 13.89
CA ASP A 69 -0.25 -4.38 13.29
C ASP A 69 -0.73 -4.97 11.97
N GLY A 70 -1.84 -5.71 12.00
CA GLY A 70 -2.41 -6.48 10.87
C GLY A 70 -2.66 -5.71 9.57
N SER A 71 -2.38 -4.41 9.53
CA SER A 71 -2.35 -3.57 8.34
C SER A 71 -1.39 -4.11 7.26
N ASN A 72 -0.19 -4.55 7.63
CA ASN A 72 0.81 -5.04 6.66
C ASN A 72 0.37 -6.38 6.05
N ARG A 73 -0.21 -7.27 6.88
CA ARG A 73 -0.84 -8.53 6.43
C ARG A 73 -2.08 -8.29 5.55
N GLY A 74 -2.88 -7.26 5.84
CA GLY A 74 -4.01 -6.85 5.00
C GLY A 74 -3.54 -6.37 3.62
N ARG A 75 -2.55 -5.48 3.59
CA ARG A 75 -1.96 -4.95 2.35
C ARG A 75 -1.35 -6.05 1.48
N ARG A 76 -0.56 -6.96 2.06
CA ARG A 76 0.02 -8.11 1.33
C ARG A 76 -1.07 -9.00 0.72
N ARG A 77 -2.15 -9.27 1.45
CA ARG A 77 -3.30 -10.04 0.93
C ARG A 77 -4.04 -9.30 -0.19
N MET A 78 -4.16 -7.98 -0.12
CA MET A 78 -4.74 -7.17 -1.19
C MET A 78 -3.89 -7.21 -2.47
N ILE A 79 -2.57 -7.05 -2.33
CA ILE A 79 -1.64 -7.10 -3.48
C ILE A 79 -1.67 -8.47 -4.14
N ALA A 80 -1.52 -9.55 -3.37
CA ALA A 80 -1.55 -10.91 -3.90
C ALA A 80 -2.87 -11.23 -4.64
N ARG A 81 -4.00 -10.68 -4.17
CA ARG A 81 -5.29 -10.80 -4.87
C ARG A 81 -5.32 -10.01 -6.17
N GLY A 82 -4.77 -8.80 -6.17
CA GLY A 82 -4.65 -7.99 -7.39
C GLY A 82 -3.80 -8.70 -8.45
N GLU A 83 -2.67 -9.29 -8.05
CA GLU A 83 -1.82 -10.09 -8.92
C GLU A 83 -2.57 -11.30 -9.49
N GLU A 84 -3.30 -12.04 -8.65
CA GLU A 84 -4.13 -13.17 -9.11
C GLU A 84 -5.19 -12.72 -10.14
N LEU A 85 -5.86 -11.59 -9.91
CA LEU A 85 -6.84 -11.04 -10.85
C LEU A 85 -6.19 -10.68 -12.20
N LEU A 86 -5.03 -10.03 -12.17
CA LEU A 86 -4.29 -9.67 -13.38
C LEU A 86 -3.84 -10.91 -14.16
N ASP A 87 -3.39 -11.96 -13.49
CA ASP A 87 -3.01 -13.22 -14.12
C ASP A 87 -4.20 -13.91 -14.82
N ARG A 88 -5.41 -13.86 -14.22
CA ARG A 88 -6.64 -14.38 -14.87
C ARG A 88 -7.03 -13.57 -16.11
N LEU A 89 -6.87 -12.26 -16.07
CA LEU A 89 -7.11 -11.40 -17.23
C LEU A 89 -6.09 -11.69 -18.34
N GLU A 90 -4.83 -11.93 -17.98
CA GLU A 90 -3.78 -12.31 -18.94
C GLU A 90 -4.08 -13.65 -19.62
N ASP A 91 -4.53 -14.62 -18.84
CA ASP A 91 -4.98 -15.90 -19.34
C ASP A 91 -6.12 -15.78 -20.36
N ILE A 92 -7.09 -14.91 -20.08
CA ILE A 92 -8.19 -14.64 -21.01
C ILE A 92 -7.65 -13.98 -22.28
N ARG A 93 -6.78 -12.97 -22.13
CA ARG A 93 -6.12 -12.29 -23.25
C ARG A 93 -5.37 -13.27 -24.15
N ARG A 94 -4.60 -14.19 -23.58
CA ARG A 94 -3.88 -15.23 -24.34
C ARG A 94 -4.84 -16.12 -25.12
N GLY A 95 -5.93 -16.57 -24.49
CA GLY A 95 -6.97 -17.35 -25.17
C GLY A 95 -7.55 -16.62 -26.38
N LEU A 96 -7.90 -15.34 -26.21
CA LEU A 96 -8.44 -14.49 -27.26
C LEU A 96 -7.45 -14.28 -28.41
N LEU A 97 -6.16 -14.07 -28.11
CA LEU A 97 -5.11 -13.93 -29.12
C LEU A 97 -4.91 -15.22 -29.94
N LEU A 98 -5.18 -16.37 -29.34
CA LEU A 98 -5.16 -17.68 -30.02
C LEU A 98 -6.47 -17.97 -30.79
N GLY A 99 -7.41 -17.02 -30.83
CA GLY A 99 -8.70 -17.17 -31.51
C GLY A 99 -9.70 -18.04 -30.74
N THR A 100 -9.46 -18.30 -29.45
CA THR A 100 -10.35 -19.09 -28.58
C THR A 100 -11.07 -18.19 -27.60
N ILE A 101 -12.31 -18.52 -27.24
CA ILE A 101 -13.06 -17.82 -26.19
C ILE A 101 -12.98 -18.67 -24.91
N PRO A 102 -12.21 -18.25 -23.88
CA PRO A 102 -11.94 -19.09 -22.72
C PRO A 102 -13.08 -19.02 -21.69
N ILE A 103 -14.18 -19.70 -21.99
CA ILE A 103 -15.44 -19.64 -21.24
C ILE A 103 -15.26 -19.97 -19.74
N ASP A 104 -14.57 -21.07 -19.42
CA ASP A 104 -14.31 -21.47 -18.03
C ASP A 104 -13.52 -20.40 -17.25
N ARG A 105 -12.68 -19.63 -17.94
CA ARG A 105 -11.88 -18.57 -17.32
C ARG A 105 -12.72 -17.32 -17.07
N LEU A 106 -13.63 -16.99 -17.99
CA LEU A 106 -14.60 -15.90 -17.81
C LEU A 106 -15.54 -16.17 -16.63
N SER A 107 -16.03 -17.41 -16.48
CA SER A 107 -16.87 -17.83 -15.35
C SER A 107 -16.12 -17.69 -14.02
N LYS A 108 -14.89 -18.23 -13.93
CA LYS A 108 -14.06 -18.09 -12.72
C LYS A 108 -13.70 -16.65 -12.39
N LEU A 109 -13.49 -15.80 -13.41
CA LEU A 109 -13.24 -14.37 -13.22
C LEU A 109 -14.45 -13.69 -12.57
N SER A 110 -15.67 -13.95 -13.05
CA SER A 110 -16.90 -13.40 -12.48
C SER A 110 -17.07 -13.82 -11.00
N GLU A 111 -16.91 -15.11 -10.70
CA GLU A 111 -17.00 -15.62 -9.32
C GLU A 111 -15.96 -14.98 -8.38
N MET A 112 -14.74 -14.79 -8.87
CA MET A 112 -13.65 -14.19 -8.10
C MET A 112 -13.90 -12.72 -7.79
N VAL A 113 -14.45 -11.96 -8.75
CA VAL A 113 -14.79 -10.55 -8.54
C VAL A 113 -15.99 -10.41 -7.57
N ARG A 114 -16.99 -11.31 -7.66
CA ARG A 114 -18.15 -11.32 -6.76
C ARG A 114 -17.80 -11.65 -5.31
N SER A 115 -16.96 -12.66 -5.10
CA SER A 115 -16.75 -13.26 -3.78
C SER A 115 -15.96 -12.39 -2.78
N LYS A 116 -15.33 -11.29 -3.21
CA LYS A 116 -14.31 -10.60 -2.39
C LYS A 116 -14.40 -9.07 -2.41
N ARG A 117 -15.62 -8.52 -2.30
CA ARG A 117 -15.81 -7.09 -1.97
C ARG A 117 -15.45 -6.85 -0.51
N ASP A 118 -14.20 -6.51 -0.23
CA ASP A 118 -13.77 -6.11 1.11
C ASP A 118 -14.47 -4.80 1.52
N SER A 119 -15.02 -4.78 2.73
CA SER A 119 -15.58 -3.57 3.34
C SER A 119 -14.46 -2.54 3.53
N GLY A 120 -14.51 -1.43 2.79
CA GLY A 120 -13.49 -0.37 2.83
C GLY A 120 -12.59 -0.26 1.60
N ALA A 121 -12.94 -0.91 0.48
CA ALA A 121 -12.26 -0.70 -0.79
C ALA A 121 -12.44 0.74 -1.30
N ASP A 122 -11.43 1.22 -2.02
CA ASP A 122 -11.48 2.48 -2.79
C ASP A 122 -12.69 2.47 -3.74
N PRO A 123 -13.55 3.51 -3.74
CA PRO A 123 -14.71 3.58 -4.64
C PRO A 123 -14.34 3.46 -6.12
N GLU A 124 -13.19 3.96 -6.55
CA GLU A 124 -12.76 3.86 -7.95
C GLU A 124 -12.43 2.41 -8.33
N LEU A 125 -11.73 1.69 -7.43
CA LEU A 125 -11.43 0.28 -7.62
C LEU A 125 -12.71 -0.57 -7.63
N ALA A 126 -13.66 -0.27 -6.75
CA ALA A 126 -14.95 -0.96 -6.72
C ALA A 126 -15.71 -0.78 -8.04
N ALA A 127 -15.78 0.43 -8.56
CA ALA A 127 -16.41 0.71 -9.85
C ALA A 127 -15.71 0.00 -11.02
N LEU A 128 -14.38 -0.08 -11.02
CA LEU A 128 -13.63 -0.83 -12.03
C LEU A 128 -13.92 -2.33 -11.97
N LEU A 129 -14.00 -2.90 -10.76
CA LEU A 129 -14.35 -4.30 -10.56
C LEU A 129 -15.79 -4.59 -11.03
N ASP A 130 -16.73 -3.67 -10.79
CA ASP A 130 -18.12 -3.76 -11.29
C ASP A 130 -18.16 -3.80 -12.83
N GLU A 131 -17.35 -2.97 -13.48
CA GLU A 131 -17.26 -2.95 -14.94
C GLU A 131 -16.67 -4.26 -15.49
N ILE A 132 -15.63 -4.79 -14.84
CA ILE A 132 -15.03 -6.09 -15.20
C ILE A 132 -16.06 -7.21 -15.07
N GLU A 133 -16.80 -7.25 -13.95
CA GLU A 133 -17.87 -8.23 -13.71
C GLU A 133 -18.94 -8.13 -14.80
N LEU A 134 -19.46 -6.94 -15.05
CA LEU A 134 -20.51 -6.71 -16.04
C LEU A 134 -20.08 -7.17 -17.44
N ARG A 135 -18.85 -6.85 -17.86
CA ARG A 135 -18.31 -7.28 -19.15
C ARG A 135 -18.17 -8.80 -19.22
N ALA A 136 -17.64 -9.44 -18.18
CA ALA A 136 -17.49 -10.89 -18.14
C ALA A 136 -18.85 -11.60 -18.26
N GLU A 137 -19.86 -11.11 -17.55
CA GLU A 137 -21.24 -11.63 -17.61
C GLU A 137 -21.87 -11.44 -18.98
N VAL A 138 -21.69 -10.26 -19.60
CA VAL A 138 -22.17 -10.02 -20.96
C VAL A 138 -21.51 -10.97 -21.95
N GLU A 139 -20.20 -11.22 -21.84
CA GLU A 139 -19.51 -12.18 -22.70
C GLU A 139 -20.00 -13.62 -22.47
N LEU A 140 -20.23 -14.04 -21.23
CA LEU A 140 -20.83 -15.35 -20.93
C LEU A 140 -22.24 -15.48 -21.52
N ALA A 141 -23.06 -14.42 -21.39
CA ALA A 141 -24.42 -14.38 -21.93
C ALA A 141 -24.44 -14.45 -23.47
N LYS A 142 -23.49 -13.80 -24.15
CA LYS A 142 -23.33 -13.91 -25.61
C LYS A 142 -23.07 -15.36 -26.06
N LEU A 143 -22.48 -16.17 -25.19
CA LEU A 143 -22.17 -17.59 -25.45
C LEU A 143 -23.30 -18.53 -24.99
N GLY A 144 -24.41 -17.98 -24.49
CA GLY A 144 -25.55 -18.76 -24.01
C GLY A 144 -25.36 -19.39 -22.62
N MET A 145 -24.36 -18.94 -21.85
CA MET A 145 -24.15 -19.39 -20.48
C MET A 145 -24.69 -18.36 -19.48
N ARG A 146 -25.35 -18.82 -18.42
CA ARG A 146 -25.90 -18.03 -17.32
C ARG A 146 -25.48 -18.64 -15.99
#